data_AF-A0AAU7K687-F1
#
_entry.id   AF-A0AAU7K687-F1
#
_cell.length_a   1.000
_cell.length_b   1.000
_cell.length_c   1.000
_cell.angle_alpha   90.00
_cell.angle_beta   90.00
_cell.angle_gamma   90.00
#
_symmetry.space_group_name_H-M   'P 1'
#
loop_
_entity.id
_entity.type
_entity.pdbx_description
1 polymer ?
#
loop_
_entity_poly.entity_id
_entity_poly.type
_entity_poly.pdbx_seq_one_letter_code
_entity_poly.pdbx_strand_id
1 'polypeptide(L)'
;MKKSYLFILFCFLFIQKGFAQWPGKNESTQQILLPNGWKLSPAGYSLQLGDLPLNMQLSPSGKYLAITNNGQSTQSLQLVDPKTEIIIDEKVLSKSWYGIAFSKDEKHLYASGGNDNWILDFNIVNNKLGKSDTITLGPVWPKGKICPAGIVVNKSNSKLFTVTKEDSALYIIDPAAKKILKRVQLPAIAYSCALGADERKLYISIWGGKAVAVVDLQSESIVQQIPVGDHPNELLINKKGNMLYVANANDNTVSVVNTLNNKVIETISTTLYATQLTGSTTNGLALSSNEKTLYIANADNNCLAVFDVSQPGLSQSQGFIPVGWYPTSVKVSGNKILVTNGKGNTSMANPKGPQPISKVDNSDYHMGSTANSRLQYIAGLFKGTLSLIDAPNPEQLKVYTKQVYINTPFTDKRTVIADGEAGNPIPRKQGEKSPIKHVFYIIKENRTYDQVLGDIKKGNGDSTLTLFGRKVTPNQHALAGDFVLLDNFYVDAEVSADGHNWSMAAYATDVVEKTWPTSYGARGGSTNFEGGRPVTYPKGGFIWDYCQRAGISYRSYGEFGSYAKANIKSLQGHMCPASPGFDMDIKDQVRVDAWQHDLIHYW
;
A
#
# COMPACT_ATOMS: atom_id res chain seq x y z
N MET A 1 -32.31 -13.13 70.60
CA MET A 1 -31.29 -13.68 69.68
C MET A 1 -31.61 -13.24 68.25
N LYS A 2 -30.90 -12.24 67.73
CA LYS A 2 -30.90 -11.88 66.29
C LYS A 2 -29.44 -11.88 65.85
N LYS A 3 -29.07 -12.83 64.99
CA LYS A 3 -27.75 -12.88 64.34
C LYS A 3 -27.84 -12.08 63.03
N SER A 4 -27.12 -10.97 62.96
CA SER A 4 -26.83 -10.29 61.70
C SER A 4 -25.57 -10.90 61.10
N TYR A 5 -25.64 -11.39 59.87
CA TYR A 5 -24.49 -11.81 59.09
C TYR A 5 -24.02 -10.63 58.24
N LEU A 6 -22.79 -10.18 58.49
CA LEU A 6 -22.11 -9.16 57.69
C LEU A 6 -21.40 -9.87 56.52
N PHE A 7 -21.89 -9.71 55.30
CA PHE A 7 -21.21 -10.19 54.09
C PHE A 7 -20.19 -9.13 53.65
N ILE A 8 -18.90 -9.46 53.75
CA ILE A 8 -17.81 -8.64 53.19
C ILE A 8 -17.60 -9.09 51.75
N LEU A 9 -17.94 -8.23 50.78
CA LEU A 9 -17.68 -8.44 49.37
C LEU A 9 -16.23 -8.01 49.08
N PHE A 10 -15.33 -8.96 48.84
CA PHE A 10 -13.98 -8.67 48.34
C PHE A 10 -14.06 -8.40 46.83
N CYS A 11 -14.02 -7.13 46.43
CA CYS A 11 -13.74 -6.74 45.05
C CYS A 11 -12.25 -6.94 44.76
N PHE A 12 -11.89 -8.04 44.09
CA PHE A 12 -10.58 -8.16 43.46
C PHE A 12 -10.50 -7.23 42.25
N LEU A 13 -9.86 -6.08 42.43
CA LEU A 13 -9.30 -5.29 41.34
C LEU A 13 -8.18 -6.11 40.68
N PHE A 14 -8.50 -6.82 39.60
CA PHE A 14 -7.49 -7.32 38.69
C PHE A 14 -6.84 -6.11 38.00
N ILE A 15 -5.71 -5.66 38.55
CA ILE A 15 -4.76 -4.85 37.79
C ILE A 15 -4.18 -5.81 36.76
N GLN A 16 -4.74 -5.83 35.55
CA GLN A 16 -4.04 -6.40 34.40
C GLN A 16 -2.79 -5.54 34.21
N LYS A 17 -1.67 -5.99 34.78
CA LYS A 17 -0.35 -5.59 34.30
C LYS A 17 -0.29 -6.06 32.85
N GLY A 18 -0.50 -5.15 31.91
CA GLY A 18 -0.33 -5.44 30.49
C GLY A 18 1.11 -5.89 30.30
N PHE A 19 1.30 -7.18 30.02
CA PHE A 19 2.58 -7.66 29.53
C PHE A 19 2.82 -7.05 28.16
N ALA A 20 4.08 -6.73 27.88
CA ALA A 20 4.59 -6.36 26.57
C ALA A 20 3.98 -7.21 25.44
N GLN A 21 3.33 -6.57 24.47
CA GLN A 21 2.87 -7.25 23.25
C GLN A 21 3.84 -6.98 22.12
N TRP A 22 4.63 -8.00 21.79
CA TRP A 22 5.51 -7.97 20.63
C TRP A 22 4.69 -8.12 19.35
N PRO A 23 4.98 -7.32 18.30
CA PRO A 23 4.46 -7.61 16.98
C PRO A 23 4.77 -9.05 16.57
N GLY A 24 3.83 -9.69 15.88
CA GLY A 24 3.89 -11.11 15.53
C GLY A 24 2.68 -11.87 16.03
N LYS A 25 2.75 -13.20 15.89
CA LYS A 25 1.65 -14.11 16.23
C LYS A 25 1.47 -14.20 17.74
N ASN A 26 0.25 -13.95 18.20
CA ASN A 26 -0.16 -14.14 19.58
C ASN A 26 -0.69 -15.57 19.75
N GLU A 27 0.01 -16.41 20.52
CA GLU A 27 -0.36 -17.82 20.67
C GLU A 27 -1.72 -18.05 21.34
N SER A 28 -2.18 -17.12 22.20
CA SER A 28 -3.46 -17.27 22.90
C SER A 28 -4.68 -16.94 22.03
N THR A 29 -4.54 -15.98 21.11
CA THR A 29 -5.65 -15.51 20.27
C THR A 29 -5.51 -15.96 18.81
N GLN A 30 -4.34 -16.46 18.42
CA GLN A 30 -3.90 -16.73 17.05
C GLN A 30 -3.89 -15.49 16.13
N GLN A 31 -4.19 -14.29 16.66
CA GLN A 31 -4.08 -13.04 15.92
C GLN A 31 -2.61 -12.67 15.71
N ILE A 32 -2.30 -11.95 14.63
CA ILE A 32 -0.96 -11.41 14.38
C ILE A 32 -0.99 -9.91 14.65
N LEU A 33 -0.27 -9.43 15.65
CA LEU A 33 -0.10 -7.99 15.91
C LEU A 33 0.91 -7.41 14.90
N LEU A 34 0.53 -6.33 14.24
CA LEU A 34 1.36 -5.64 13.25
C LEU A 34 2.15 -4.48 13.88
N PRO A 35 3.25 -4.04 13.24
CA PRO A 35 4.06 -2.89 13.68
C PRO A 35 3.33 -1.55 13.65
N ASN A 36 2.14 -1.47 13.06
CA ASN A 36 1.28 -0.30 13.04
C ASN A 36 0.11 -0.39 14.07
N GLY A 37 0.14 -1.40 14.94
CA GLY A 37 -0.86 -1.62 16.01
C GLY A 37 -2.15 -2.32 15.55
N TRP A 38 -2.30 -2.59 14.25
CA TRP A 38 -3.37 -3.42 13.72
C TRP A 38 -3.15 -4.89 14.03
N LYS A 39 -4.21 -5.70 13.94
CA LYS A 39 -4.13 -7.15 14.05
C LYS A 39 -4.65 -7.82 12.80
N LEU A 40 -4.09 -8.99 12.48
CA LEU A 40 -4.63 -9.88 11.45
C LEU A 40 -5.29 -11.09 12.10
N SER A 41 -6.41 -11.49 11.52
CA SER A 41 -7.04 -12.80 11.75
C SER A 41 -7.80 -13.20 10.47
N PRO A 42 -7.06 -13.53 9.40
CA PRO A 42 -7.65 -13.73 8.07
C PRO A 42 -8.72 -14.82 8.07
N ALA A 43 -9.80 -14.61 7.33
CA ALA A 43 -10.79 -15.65 7.07
C ALA A 43 -10.23 -16.73 6.13
N GLY A 44 -10.82 -17.93 6.19
CA GLY A 44 -10.40 -19.06 5.36
C GLY A 44 -8.98 -19.54 5.70
N TYR A 45 -8.22 -19.91 4.68
CA TYR A 45 -6.79 -20.23 4.78
C TYR A 45 -6.03 -19.48 3.72
N SER A 46 -4.70 -19.58 3.74
CA SER A 46 -3.86 -18.88 2.78
C SER A 46 -2.74 -19.75 2.24
N LEU A 47 -2.46 -19.60 0.95
CA LEU A 47 -1.24 -20.11 0.33
C LEU A 47 -0.15 -19.04 0.45
N GLN A 48 1.07 -19.48 0.73
CA GLN A 48 2.24 -18.60 0.68
C GLN A 48 2.56 -18.25 -0.77
N LEU A 49 2.70 -16.96 -1.07
CA LEU A 49 3.13 -16.45 -2.38
C LEU A 49 4.53 -15.82 -2.26
N GLY A 50 4.97 -15.21 -3.37
CA GLY A 50 6.18 -14.41 -3.45
C GLY A 50 6.06 -13.04 -2.77
N ASP A 51 7.02 -12.17 -3.09
CA ASP A 51 7.14 -10.83 -2.53
C ASP A 51 6.19 -9.85 -3.25
N LEU A 52 5.34 -9.15 -2.48
CA LEU A 52 4.31 -8.22 -2.97
C LEU A 52 3.50 -8.75 -4.18
N PRO A 53 2.64 -9.77 -4.01
CA PRO A 53 1.67 -10.15 -5.02
C PRO A 53 0.76 -8.96 -5.30
N LEU A 54 0.93 -8.29 -6.43
CA LEU A 54 0.26 -7.02 -6.72
C LEU A 54 -1.02 -7.20 -7.52
N ASN A 55 -1.09 -8.26 -8.32
CA ASN A 55 -2.23 -8.57 -9.16
C ASN A 55 -2.39 -10.08 -9.33
N MET A 56 -3.62 -10.49 -9.61
CA MET A 56 -3.94 -11.84 -10.06
C MET A 56 -4.98 -11.80 -11.18
N GLN A 57 -4.90 -12.75 -12.11
CA GLN A 57 -5.81 -12.85 -13.24
C GLN A 57 -6.29 -14.28 -13.37
N LEU A 58 -7.62 -14.48 -13.42
CA LEU A 58 -8.19 -15.76 -13.83
C LEU A 58 -8.13 -15.88 -15.36
N SER A 59 -7.74 -17.05 -15.82
CA SER A 59 -7.87 -17.43 -17.23
C SER A 59 -9.36 -17.47 -17.65
N PRO A 60 -9.68 -17.24 -18.94
CA PRO A 60 -11.05 -17.23 -19.46
C PRO A 60 -11.97 -18.40 -19.04
N SER A 61 -11.43 -19.60 -18.88
CA SER A 61 -12.12 -20.83 -18.46
C SER A 61 -12.13 -21.03 -16.95
N GLY A 62 -11.33 -20.26 -16.22
CA GLY A 62 -11.07 -20.43 -14.79
C GLY A 62 -10.11 -21.58 -14.47
N LYS A 63 -9.49 -22.22 -15.47
CA LYS A 63 -8.54 -23.32 -15.29
C LYS A 63 -7.26 -22.92 -14.56
N TYR A 64 -6.79 -21.71 -14.83
CA TYR A 64 -5.58 -21.13 -14.24
C TYR A 64 -5.88 -19.80 -13.55
N LEU A 65 -5.12 -19.51 -12.50
CA LEU A 65 -4.94 -18.20 -11.90
C LEU A 65 -3.46 -17.83 -12.01
N ALA A 66 -3.15 -16.73 -12.70
CA ALA A 66 -1.81 -16.15 -12.73
C ALA A 66 -1.67 -15.07 -11.65
N ILE A 67 -0.49 -14.97 -11.02
CA ILE A 67 -0.19 -13.99 -9.99
C ILE A 67 1.18 -13.36 -10.25
N THR A 68 1.26 -12.02 -10.26
CA THR A 68 2.54 -11.30 -10.32
C THR A 68 3.01 -10.91 -8.92
N ASN A 69 4.21 -11.33 -8.55
CA ASN A 69 4.92 -10.92 -7.35
C ASN A 69 5.93 -9.83 -7.72
N ASN A 70 5.75 -8.61 -7.20
CA ASN A 70 6.40 -7.39 -7.66
C ASN A 70 7.22 -6.68 -6.57
N GLY A 71 7.61 -7.40 -5.52
CA GLY A 71 8.28 -6.81 -4.37
C GLY A 71 9.74 -6.43 -4.62
N GLN A 72 10.39 -6.00 -3.54
CA GLN A 72 11.76 -5.47 -3.59
C GLN A 72 12.79 -6.59 -3.79
N SER A 73 12.54 -7.78 -3.24
CA SER A 73 13.49 -8.88 -3.25
C SER A 73 13.41 -9.68 -4.55
N THR A 74 12.54 -10.68 -4.62
CA THR A 74 12.37 -11.55 -5.79
C THR A 74 11.07 -11.21 -6.47
N GLN A 75 11.12 -10.88 -7.76
CA GLN A 75 9.93 -10.74 -8.58
C GLN A 75 9.67 -12.03 -9.34
N SER A 76 8.43 -12.49 -9.39
CA SER A 76 8.08 -13.75 -10.03
C SER A 76 6.65 -13.75 -10.59
N LEU A 77 6.40 -14.68 -11.51
CA LEU A 77 5.09 -15.00 -12.04
C LEU A 77 4.73 -16.42 -11.61
N GLN A 78 3.63 -16.55 -10.86
CA GLN A 78 3.13 -17.84 -10.36
C GLN A 78 1.87 -18.23 -11.12
N LEU A 79 1.76 -19.51 -11.43
CA LEU A 79 0.56 -20.13 -11.99
C LEU A 79 -0.05 -21.05 -10.93
N VAL A 80 -1.33 -20.88 -10.65
CA VAL A 80 -2.09 -21.61 -9.64
C VAL A 80 -3.24 -22.34 -10.33
N ASP A 81 -3.51 -23.58 -9.93
CA ASP A 81 -4.75 -24.27 -10.26
C ASP A 81 -5.82 -23.86 -9.23
N PRO A 82 -6.86 -23.10 -9.61
CA PRO A 82 -7.86 -22.61 -8.67
C PRO A 82 -8.76 -23.70 -8.09
N LYS A 83 -8.80 -24.89 -8.70
CA LYS A 83 -9.62 -26.02 -8.25
C LYS A 83 -8.90 -26.84 -7.19
N THR A 84 -7.62 -27.12 -7.40
CA THR A 84 -6.79 -27.87 -6.44
C THR A 84 -6.09 -26.96 -5.45
N GLU A 85 -6.05 -25.66 -5.72
CA GLU A 85 -5.51 -24.60 -4.85
C GLU A 85 -4.03 -24.81 -4.53
N ILE A 86 -3.28 -25.19 -5.55
CA ILE A 86 -1.83 -25.36 -5.48
C ILE A 86 -1.15 -24.48 -6.54
N ILE A 87 0.05 -24.00 -6.21
CA ILE A 87 0.95 -23.39 -7.18
C ILE A 87 1.49 -24.52 -8.07
N ILE A 88 1.19 -24.47 -9.36
CA ILE A 88 1.57 -25.50 -10.35
C ILE A 88 2.84 -25.15 -11.12
N ASP A 89 3.20 -23.86 -11.20
CA ASP A 89 4.49 -23.41 -11.73
C ASP A 89 4.85 -22.00 -11.23
N GLU A 90 6.14 -21.68 -11.27
CA GLU A 90 6.68 -20.36 -10.95
C GLU A 90 7.85 -20.00 -11.86
N LYS A 91 7.92 -18.74 -12.30
CA LYS A 91 9.07 -18.16 -13.00
C LYS A 91 9.56 -16.92 -12.27
N VAL A 92 10.82 -16.94 -11.85
CA VAL A 92 11.52 -15.72 -11.40
C VAL A 92 11.73 -14.80 -12.60
N LEU A 93 11.40 -13.52 -12.43
CA LEU A 93 11.50 -12.49 -13.45
C LEU A 93 12.60 -11.49 -13.09
N SER A 94 13.27 -10.92 -14.10
CA SER A 94 14.21 -9.80 -13.88
C SER A 94 13.48 -8.62 -13.26
N LYS A 95 12.37 -8.26 -13.90
CA LYS A 95 11.46 -7.18 -13.54
C LYS A 95 10.04 -7.58 -13.90
N SER A 96 9.11 -7.14 -13.07
CA SER A 96 7.69 -7.34 -13.19
C SER A 96 6.96 -6.15 -12.60
N TRP A 97 5.72 -5.97 -13.03
CA TRP A 97 4.80 -5.01 -12.43
C TRP A 97 3.37 -5.56 -12.48
N TYR A 98 2.36 -4.70 -12.29
CA TYR A 98 0.95 -5.07 -12.14
C TYR A 98 0.34 -5.84 -13.32
N GLY A 99 0.81 -5.64 -14.56
CA GLY A 99 0.15 -6.17 -15.76
C GLY A 99 0.25 -7.67 -15.95
N ILE A 100 -0.88 -8.35 -16.04
CA ILE A 100 -1.01 -9.74 -16.50
C ILE A 100 -2.31 -9.97 -17.27
N ALA A 101 -2.24 -10.74 -18.36
CA ALA A 101 -3.42 -11.12 -19.14
C ALA A 101 -3.21 -12.47 -19.83
N PHE A 102 -4.22 -13.34 -19.80
CA PHE A 102 -4.24 -14.53 -20.65
C PHE A 102 -4.75 -14.18 -22.06
N SER A 103 -4.23 -14.86 -23.08
CA SER A 103 -4.95 -14.93 -24.36
C SER A 103 -6.28 -15.65 -24.17
N LYS A 104 -7.25 -15.36 -25.04
CA LYS A 104 -8.59 -15.93 -24.97
C LYS A 104 -8.62 -17.46 -25.11
N ASP A 105 -7.64 -18.02 -25.81
CA ASP A 105 -7.46 -19.47 -26.00
C ASP A 105 -6.55 -20.12 -24.93
N GLU A 106 -6.09 -19.32 -23.96
CA GLU A 106 -5.27 -19.76 -22.81
C GLU A 106 -3.93 -20.39 -23.17
N LYS A 107 -3.46 -20.17 -24.40
CA LYS A 107 -2.13 -20.64 -24.83
C LYS A 107 -1.03 -19.68 -24.42
N HIS A 108 -1.34 -18.40 -24.25
CA HIS A 108 -0.40 -17.36 -23.88
C HIS A 108 -0.80 -16.70 -22.55
N LEU A 109 0.21 -16.37 -21.75
CA LEU A 109 0.12 -15.48 -20.61
C LEU A 109 1.09 -14.33 -20.81
N TYR A 110 0.55 -13.14 -20.98
CA TYR A 110 1.30 -11.89 -21.07
C TYR A 110 1.51 -11.33 -19.68
N ALA A 111 2.74 -10.91 -19.37
CA ALA A 111 3.09 -10.26 -18.12
C ALA A 111 3.94 -9.01 -18.38
N SER A 112 3.75 -7.97 -17.58
CA SER A 112 4.60 -6.78 -17.64
C SER A 112 6.02 -7.14 -17.24
N GLY A 113 7.02 -6.71 -18.02
CA GLY A 113 8.42 -6.73 -17.61
C GLY A 113 8.85 -5.49 -16.82
N GLY A 114 7.90 -4.70 -16.30
CA GLY A 114 8.17 -3.47 -15.56
C GLY A 114 9.11 -2.53 -16.31
N ASN A 115 10.10 -2.00 -15.60
CA ASN A 115 11.06 -1.03 -16.15
C ASN A 115 12.09 -1.61 -17.15
N ASP A 116 12.01 -2.89 -17.53
CA ASP A 116 12.70 -3.37 -18.74
C ASP A 116 11.98 -2.91 -20.02
N ASN A 117 10.78 -2.32 -19.89
CA ASN A 117 10.02 -1.71 -20.97
C ASN A 117 9.61 -2.70 -22.08
N TRP A 118 9.35 -3.95 -21.68
CA TRP A 118 8.77 -4.97 -22.54
C TRP A 118 7.58 -5.66 -21.86
N ILE A 119 6.84 -6.42 -22.66
CA ILE A 119 5.86 -7.41 -22.18
C ILE A 119 6.47 -8.79 -22.42
N LEU A 120 6.43 -9.63 -21.41
CA LEU A 120 6.82 -11.04 -21.48
C LEU A 120 5.64 -11.86 -21.98
N ASP A 121 5.85 -12.70 -22.98
CA ASP A 121 4.85 -13.60 -23.55
C ASP A 121 5.22 -15.05 -23.24
N PHE A 122 4.49 -15.68 -22.32
CA PHE A 122 4.70 -17.07 -21.92
C PHE A 122 3.71 -18.00 -22.61
N ASN A 123 4.23 -19.00 -23.34
CA ASN A 123 3.41 -20.14 -23.75
C ASN A 123 3.06 -21.01 -22.53
N ILE A 124 1.82 -21.48 -22.45
CA ILE A 124 1.37 -22.44 -21.45
C ILE A 124 1.31 -23.82 -22.08
N VAL A 125 2.18 -24.71 -21.62
CA VAL A 125 2.27 -26.10 -22.13
C VAL A 125 2.30 -27.04 -20.94
N ASN A 126 1.44 -28.06 -20.95
CA ASN A 126 1.36 -29.08 -19.89
C ASN A 126 1.25 -28.48 -18.47
N ASN A 127 0.39 -27.48 -18.30
CA ASN A 127 0.17 -26.75 -17.04
C ASN A 127 1.40 -26.01 -16.49
N LYS A 128 2.37 -25.66 -17.36
CA LYS A 128 3.58 -24.91 -16.99
C LYS A 128 3.79 -23.71 -17.90
N LEU A 129 4.43 -22.69 -17.37
CA LEU A 129 4.94 -21.55 -18.11
C LEU A 129 6.22 -21.97 -18.85
N GLY A 130 6.21 -21.81 -20.17
CA GLY A 130 7.38 -22.03 -21.02
C GLY A 130 8.46 -20.97 -20.84
N LYS A 131 9.46 -20.98 -21.71
CA LYS A 131 10.36 -19.82 -21.85
C LYS A 131 9.57 -18.66 -22.44
N SER A 132 9.71 -17.46 -21.87
CA SER A 132 9.07 -16.27 -22.42
C SER A 132 9.76 -15.80 -23.69
N ASP A 133 8.94 -15.24 -24.57
CA ASP A 133 9.36 -14.30 -25.59
C ASP A 133 9.10 -12.86 -25.11
N THR A 134 9.54 -11.86 -25.88
CA THR A 134 9.47 -10.45 -25.48
C THR A 134 8.85 -9.58 -26.56
N ILE A 135 7.88 -8.75 -26.17
CA ILE A 135 7.37 -7.65 -26.98
C ILE A 135 7.99 -6.35 -26.44
N THR A 136 8.99 -5.83 -27.15
CA THR A 136 9.74 -4.63 -26.73
C THR A 136 8.95 -3.35 -27.01
N LEU A 137 8.71 -2.52 -25.99
CA LEU A 137 8.03 -1.23 -26.15
C LEU A 137 9.02 -0.07 -26.40
N GLY A 138 10.26 -0.23 -25.95
CA GLY A 138 11.33 0.75 -26.12
C GLY A 138 12.64 0.30 -25.46
N PRO A 139 13.66 1.17 -25.41
CA PRO A 139 14.93 0.87 -24.75
C PRO A 139 14.74 0.56 -23.26
N VAL A 140 15.57 -0.31 -22.69
CA VAL A 140 15.54 -0.62 -21.25
C VAL A 140 15.83 0.62 -20.38
N TRP A 141 15.32 0.63 -19.14
CA TRP A 141 15.64 1.69 -18.17
C TRP A 141 17.16 1.82 -17.91
N PRO A 142 17.70 3.04 -17.70
CA PRO A 142 17.02 4.35 -17.67
C PRO A 142 16.88 5.04 -19.05
N LYS A 143 17.32 4.39 -20.14
CA LYS A 143 17.26 4.99 -21.50
C LYS A 143 15.81 5.15 -21.99
N GLY A 144 14.97 4.15 -21.73
CA GLY A 144 13.52 4.27 -21.90
C GLY A 144 12.82 4.39 -20.55
N LYS A 145 11.78 5.23 -20.50
CA LYS A 145 10.98 5.48 -19.30
C LYS A 145 9.53 5.09 -19.57
N ILE A 146 9.23 3.81 -19.73
CA ILE A 146 7.89 3.32 -20.14
C ILE A 146 7.18 2.62 -18.96
N CYS A 147 7.67 1.45 -18.55
CA CYS A 147 7.07 0.57 -17.54
C CYS A 147 5.59 0.21 -17.84
N PRO A 148 5.33 -0.89 -18.60
CA PRO A 148 3.97 -1.39 -18.79
C PRO A 148 3.30 -1.73 -17.45
N ALA A 149 2.06 -1.30 -17.30
CA ALA A 149 1.21 -1.53 -16.14
C ALA A 149 0.04 -2.41 -16.57
N GLY A 150 -1.23 -2.01 -16.46
CA GLY A 150 -2.36 -2.84 -16.91
C GLY A 150 -2.20 -3.37 -18.33
N ILE A 151 -2.56 -4.64 -18.53
CA ILE A 151 -2.54 -5.32 -19.83
C ILE A 151 -3.90 -5.98 -20.04
N VAL A 152 -4.47 -5.86 -21.24
CA VAL A 152 -5.65 -6.60 -21.67
C VAL A 152 -5.49 -7.07 -23.11
N VAL A 153 -6.12 -8.20 -23.45
CA VAL A 153 -6.11 -8.80 -24.78
C VAL A 153 -7.55 -8.93 -25.27
N ASN A 154 -7.80 -8.60 -26.54
CA ASN A 154 -9.13 -8.73 -27.11
C ASN A 154 -9.53 -10.19 -27.36
N LYS A 155 -10.82 -10.46 -27.54
CA LYS A 155 -11.38 -11.82 -27.70
C LYS A 155 -10.79 -12.58 -28.87
N SER A 156 -10.38 -11.89 -29.94
CA SER A 156 -9.76 -12.52 -31.12
C SER A 156 -8.24 -12.70 -31.00
N ASN A 157 -7.63 -12.30 -29.88
CA ASN A 157 -6.17 -12.29 -29.67
C ASN A 157 -5.37 -11.49 -30.71
N SER A 158 -6.02 -10.60 -31.47
CA SER A 158 -5.37 -9.82 -32.53
C SER A 158 -4.81 -8.49 -32.05
N LYS A 159 -5.28 -7.99 -30.89
CA LYS A 159 -4.78 -6.78 -30.26
C LYS A 159 -4.55 -7.01 -28.77
N LEU A 160 -3.39 -6.61 -28.32
CA LEU A 160 -3.03 -6.44 -26.92
C LEU A 160 -2.92 -4.94 -26.63
N PHE A 161 -3.45 -4.53 -25.48
CA PHE A 161 -3.40 -3.15 -25.00
C PHE A 161 -2.62 -3.11 -23.69
N THR A 162 -1.69 -2.17 -23.55
CA THR A 162 -1.06 -1.89 -22.26
C THR A 162 -0.97 -0.40 -21.99
N VAL A 163 -1.26 -0.03 -20.76
CA VAL A 163 -1.04 1.34 -20.27
C VAL A 163 0.25 1.41 -19.49
N THR A 164 0.90 2.57 -19.46
CA THR A 164 2.27 2.68 -18.96
C THR A 164 2.40 3.74 -17.87
N LYS A 165 3.30 3.48 -16.92
CA LYS A 165 3.44 4.30 -15.71
C LYS A 165 4.34 5.53 -15.93
N GLU A 166 5.47 5.34 -16.60
CA GLU A 166 6.53 6.36 -16.63
C GLU A 166 6.38 7.36 -17.79
N ASP A 167 5.91 6.94 -18.96
CA ASP A 167 5.64 7.84 -20.10
C ASP A 167 4.16 8.18 -20.29
N SER A 168 3.29 7.67 -19.41
CA SER A 168 1.84 7.97 -19.40
C SER A 168 1.18 7.71 -20.76
N ALA A 169 1.25 6.49 -21.28
CA ALA A 169 0.74 6.18 -22.61
C ALA A 169 -0.07 4.89 -22.65
N LEU A 170 -0.92 4.77 -23.68
CA LEU A 170 -1.52 3.52 -24.13
C LEU A 170 -0.74 3.03 -25.34
N TYR A 171 -0.33 1.76 -25.31
CA TYR A 171 0.24 1.04 -26.44
C TYR A 171 -0.78 0.02 -26.96
N ILE A 172 -1.07 0.08 -28.25
CA ILE A 172 -1.87 -0.91 -28.99
C ILE A 172 -0.88 -1.77 -29.78
N ILE A 173 -0.96 -3.08 -29.61
CA ILE A 173 0.06 -4.02 -30.03
C ILE A 173 -0.60 -5.17 -30.79
N ASP A 174 0.03 -5.62 -31.87
CA ASP A 174 -0.22 -6.93 -32.45
C ASP A 174 0.66 -7.94 -31.70
N PRO A 175 0.07 -8.81 -30.85
CA PRO A 175 0.85 -9.72 -30.03
C PRO A 175 1.51 -10.85 -30.85
N ALA A 176 0.93 -11.25 -31.98
CA ALA A 176 1.48 -12.30 -32.83
C ALA A 176 2.70 -11.78 -33.63
N ALA A 177 2.60 -10.58 -34.18
CA ALA A 177 3.71 -9.92 -34.87
C ALA A 177 4.72 -9.26 -33.92
N LYS A 178 4.41 -9.19 -32.62
CA LYS A 178 5.16 -8.47 -31.58
C LYS A 178 5.46 -7.02 -31.94
N LYS A 179 4.48 -6.36 -32.56
CA LYS A 179 4.65 -5.04 -33.15
C LYS A 179 3.72 -4.03 -32.49
N ILE A 180 4.28 -2.88 -32.13
CA ILE A 180 3.50 -1.71 -31.69
C ILE A 180 2.77 -1.17 -32.93
N LEU A 181 1.43 -1.17 -32.86
CA LEU A 181 0.57 -0.61 -33.90
C LEU A 181 0.35 0.88 -33.68
N LYS A 182 0.13 1.29 -32.43
CA LYS A 182 -0.16 2.67 -32.05
C LYS A 182 0.32 2.98 -30.64
N ARG A 183 0.77 4.22 -30.44
CA ARG A 183 0.95 4.85 -29.13
C ARG A 183 0.00 6.03 -29.01
N VAL A 184 -0.73 6.11 -27.90
CA VAL A 184 -1.64 7.22 -27.57
C VAL A 184 -1.17 7.83 -26.25
N GLN A 185 -0.93 9.14 -26.25
CA GLN A 185 -0.52 9.85 -25.03
C GLN A 185 -1.72 9.99 -24.09
N LEU A 186 -1.52 9.62 -22.82
CA LEU A 186 -2.51 9.79 -21.75
C LEU A 186 -2.22 11.09 -20.98
N PRO A 187 -3.24 11.66 -20.31
CA PRO A 187 -3.09 12.94 -19.59
C PRO A 187 -2.21 12.86 -18.34
N ALA A 188 -2.07 11.68 -17.74
CA ALA A 188 -1.18 11.41 -16.61
C ALA A 188 -0.89 9.91 -16.51
N ILE A 189 -0.04 9.56 -15.53
CA ILE A 189 0.29 8.20 -15.13
C ILE A 189 -0.97 7.34 -15.01
N ALA A 190 -0.96 6.17 -15.65
CA ALA A 190 -2.06 5.22 -15.66
C ALA A 190 -1.73 3.96 -14.84
N TYR A 191 -2.76 3.29 -14.34
CA TYR A 191 -2.61 2.08 -13.52
C TYR A 191 -3.09 0.83 -14.27
N SER A 192 -4.37 0.77 -14.63
CA SER A 192 -4.99 -0.38 -15.29
C SER A 192 -5.83 0.03 -16.50
N CYS A 193 -6.22 -0.96 -17.31
CA CYS A 193 -7.16 -0.77 -18.41
C CYS A 193 -8.11 -1.97 -18.53
N ALA A 194 -9.30 -1.74 -19.07
CA ALA A 194 -10.34 -2.75 -19.24
C ALA A 194 -11.12 -2.53 -20.54
N LEU A 195 -11.31 -3.60 -21.32
CA LEU A 195 -12.13 -3.57 -22.53
C LEU A 195 -13.62 -3.55 -22.17
N GLY A 196 -14.38 -2.68 -22.83
CA GLY A 196 -15.85 -2.76 -22.81
C GLY A 196 -16.33 -4.10 -23.36
N ALA A 197 -17.53 -4.54 -22.97
CA ALA A 197 -18.04 -5.86 -23.34
C ALA A 197 -18.17 -6.07 -24.86
N ASP A 198 -18.36 -5.00 -25.64
CA ASP A 198 -18.41 -5.00 -27.10
C ASP A 198 -17.04 -4.78 -27.77
N GLU A 199 -15.98 -4.58 -26.99
CA GLU A 199 -14.62 -4.25 -27.43
C GLU A 199 -14.53 -3.03 -28.37
N ARG A 200 -15.49 -2.09 -28.28
CA ARG A 200 -15.43 -0.81 -28.99
C ARG A 200 -14.75 0.29 -28.20
N LYS A 201 -14.80 0.18 -26.87
CA LYS A 201 -14.17 1.12 -25.93
C LYS A 201 -13.14 0.43 -25.06
N LEU A 202 -12.07 1.15 -24.71
CA LEU A 202 -11.13 0.80 -23.66
C LEU A 202 -11.23 1.85 -22.55
N TYR A 203 -11.45 1.41 -21.31
CA TYR A 203 -11.44 2.25 -20.13
C TYR A 203 -10.07 2.18 -19.46
N ILE A 204 -9.51 3.31 -19.05
CA ILE A 204 -8.17 3.40 -18.47
C ILE A 204 -8.24 4.21 -17.18
N SER A 205 -7.73 3.67 -16.08
CA SER A 205 -7.61 4.40 -14.82
C SER A 205 -6.38 5.32 -14.86
N ILE A 206 -6.63 6.62 -14.82
CA ILE A 206 -5.60 7.66 -14.80
C ILE A 206 -5.23 7.91 -13.34
N TRP A 207 -4.33 7.09 -12.82
CA TRP A 207 -3.91 7.04 -11.41
C TRP A 207 -3.55 8.43 -10.85
N GLY A 208 -2.82 9.24 -11.62
CA GLY A 208 -2.46 10.61 -11.23
C GLY A 208 -3.43 11.70 -11.70
N GLY A 209 -4.65 11.35 -12.15
CA GLY A 209 -5.55 12.27 -12.84
C GLY A 209 -7.01 12.27 -12.39
N LYS A 210 -7.37 11.52 -11.34
CA LYS A 210 -8.75 11.46 -10.78
C LYS A 210 -9.82 11.21 -11.85
N ALA A 211 -9.48 10.41 -12.85
CA ALA A 211 -10.31 10.21 -14.03
C ALA A 211 -10.17 8.79 -14.59
N VAL A 212 -11.22 8.34 -15.27
CA VAL A 212 -11.15 7.23 -16.22
C VAL A 212 -11.15 7.80 -17.64
N ALA A 213 -10.10 7.56 -18.41
CA ALA A 213 -10.09 7.87 -19.83
C ALA A 213 -10.84 6.79 -20.61
N VAL A 214 -11.68 7.24 -21.55
CA VAL A 214 -12.41 6.38 -22.49
C VAL A 214 -11.76 6.53 -23.85
N VAL A 215 -11.18 5.45 -24.36
CA VAL A 215 -10.60 5.37 -25.69
C VAL A 215 -11.57 4.65 -26.61
N ASP A 216 -11.90 5.28 -27.73
CA ASP A 216 -12.62 4.62 -28.81
C ASP A 216 -11.63 3.82 -29.67
N LEU A 217 -11.89 2.52 -29.84
CA LEU A 217 -10.96 1.59 -30.49
C LEU A 217 -11.06 1.57 -32.01
N GLN A 218 -12.05 2.25 -32.59
CA GLN A 218 -12.14 2.46 -34.03
C GLN A 218 -11.26 3.63 -34.47
N SER A 219 -11.34 4.76 -33.76
CA SER A 219 -10.51 5.95 -33.98
C SER A 219 -9.15 5.89 -33.28
N GLU A 220 -8.96 4.95 -32.35
CA GLU A 220 -7.78 4.78 -31.50
C GLU A 220 -7.39 6.08 -30.77
N SER A 221 -8.40 6.78 -30.23
CA SER A 221 -8.24 8.10 -29.60
C SER A 221 -9.08 8.23 -28.32
N ILE A 222 -8.65 9.12 -27.41
CA ILE A 222 -9.40 9.43 -26.19
C ILE A 222 -10.61 10.29 -26.57
N VAL A 223 -11.81 9.78 -26.32
CA VAL A 223 -13.08 10.47 -26.63
C VAL A 223 -13.72 11.12 -25.41
N GLN A 224 -13.36 10.69 -24.20
CA GLN A 224 -13.90 11.25 -22.96
C GLN A 224 -12.99 10.98 -21.76
N GLN A 225 -13.05 11.84 -20.74
CA GLN A 225 -12.54 11.57 -19.40
C GLN A 225 -13.70 11.65 -18.41
N ILE A 226 -13.91 10.58 -17.64
CA ILE A 226 -14.96 10.47 -16.63
C ILE A 226 -14.34 10.85 -15.28
N PRO A 227 -14.76 11.96 -14.64
CA PRO A 227 -14.27 12.31 -13.30
C PRO A 227 -14.65 11.23 -12.29
N VAL A 228 -13.69 10.79 -11.48
CA VAL A 228 -13.86 9.83 -10.38
C VAL A 228 -13.08 10.30 -9.16
N GLY A 229 -12.97 9.45 -8.13
CA GLY A 229 -12.15 9.76 -6.96
C GLY A 229 -10.65 9.77 -7.23
N ASP A 230 -9.88 10.13 -6.21
CA ASP A 230 -8.43 10.21 -6.24
C ASP A 230 -7.76 8.83 -6.25
N HIS A 231 -6.66 8.73 -7.00
CA HIS A 231 -5.95 7.48 -7.32
C HIS A 231 -6.87 6.37 -7.84
N PRO A 232 -7.56 6.58 -8.99
CA PRO A 232 -8.30 5.50 -9.61
C PRO A 232 -7.33 4.40 -10.04
N ASN A 233 -7.59 3.15 -9.65
CA ASN A 233 -6.69 2.02 -9.88
C ASN A 233 -7.37 0.82 -10.58
N GLU A 234 -7.83 -0.20 -9.87
CA GLU A 234 -8.52 -1.37 -10.44
C GLU A 234 -9.82 -0.93 -11.14
N LEU A 235 -10.05 -1.49 -12.32
CA LEU A 235 -11.27 -1.34 -13.10
C LEU A 235 -11.99 -2.69 -13.19
N LEU A 236 -13.27 -2.71 -12.84
CA LEU A 236 -14.09 -3.92 -12.91
C LEU A 236 -15.37 -3.66 -13.69
N ILE A 237 -15.53 -4.35 -14.82
CA ILE A 237 -16.73 -4.27 -15.66
C ILE A 237 -17.60 -5.49 -15.39
N ASN A 238 -18.91 -5.28 -15.22
CA ASN A 238 -19.86 -6.37 -15.05
C ASN A 238 -20.08 -7.16 -16.36
N LYS A 239 -20.66 -8.36 -16.29
CA LYS A 239 -20.86 -9.27 -17.44
C LYS A 239 -21.68 -8.63 -18.55
N LYS A 240 -22.68 -7.81 -18.20
CA LYS A 240 -23.50 -7.06 -19.17
C LYS A 240 -22.75 -5.91 -19.83
N GLY A 241 -21.60 -5.50 -19.29
CA GLY A 241 -20.81 -4.39 -19.78
C GLY A 241 -21.41 -3.02 -19.56
N ASN A 242 -22.50 -2.90 -18.78
CA ASN A 242 -23.23 -1.66 -18.55
C ASN A 242 -22.78 -0.91 -17.28
N MET A 243 -22.04 -1.57 -16.39
CA MET A 243 -21.48 -0.99 -15.17
C MET A 243 -19.97 -1.19 -15.11
N LEU A 244 -19.27 -0.11 -14.76
CA LEU A 244 -17.84 -0.09 -14.46
C LEU A 244 -17.66 0.40 -13.02
N TYR A 245 -16.99 -0.40 -12.20
CA TYR A 245 -16.58 -0.06 -10.84
C TYR A 245 -15.10 0.37 -10.86
N VAL A 246 -14.79 1.48 -10.20
CA VAL A 246 -13.46 2.09 -10.18
C VAL A 246 -13.05 2.30 -8.73
N ALA A 247 -12.01 1.60 -8.28
CA ALA A 247 -11.45 1.79 -6.95
C ALA A 247 -10.61 3.06 -6.89
N ASN A 248 -10.82 3.89 -5.87
CA ASN A 248 -10.13 5.17 -5.67
C ASN A 248 -9.36 5.13 -4.35
N ALA A 249 -8.08 4.75 -4.41
CA ALA A 249 -7.30 4.41 -3.22
C ALA A 249 -7.12 5.58 -2.24
N ASN A 250 -6.83 6.77 -2.74
CA ASN A 250 -6.55 7.96 -1.93
C ASN A 250 -7.84 8.66 -1.43
N ASP A 251 -9.01 8.14 -1.82
CA ASP A 251 -10.33 8.64 -1.45
C ASP A 251 -11.16 7.69 -0.57
N ASN A 252 -10.73 6.45 -0.36
CA ASN A 252 -11.48 5.38 0.34
C ASN A 252 -12.84 5.05 -0.30
N THR A 253 -12.93 5.15 -1.64
CA THR A 253 -14.21 4.99 -2.35
C THR A 253 -14.13 4.07 -3.55
N VAL A 254 -15.30 3.64 -4.02
CA VAL A 254 -15.50 3.06 -5.36
C VAL A 254 -16.48 3.92 -6.14
N SER A 255 -16.08 4.42 -7.31
CA SER A 255 -17.00 5.07 -8.25
C SER A 255 -17.70 4.03 -9.12
N VAL A 256 -19.03 4.10 -9.20
CA VAL A 256 -19.87 3.25 -10.06
C VAL A 256 -20.27 4.06 -11.29
N VAL A 257 -19.86 3.60 -12.47
CA VAL A 257 -20.04 4.29 -13.75
C VAL A 257 -21.00 3.49 -14.62
N ASN A 258 -22.02 4.17 -15.15
CA ASN A 258 -22.84 3.65 -16.24
C ASN A 258 -22.09 3.84 -17.57
N THR A 259 -21.75 2.74 -18.24
CA THR A 259 -20.92 2.75 -19.46
C THR A 259 -21.71 3.12 -20.73
N LEU A 260 -23.05 3.12 -20.67
CA LEU A 260 -23.90 3.53 -21.79
C LEU A 260 -23.79 5.03 -22.05
N ASN A 261 -23.68 5.82 -20.98
CA ASN A 261 -23.57 7.28 -21.04
C ASN A 261 -22.28 7.83 -20.41
N ASN A 262 -21.37 6.95 -19.96
CA ASN A 262 -20.08 7.29 -19.35
C ASN A 262 -20.21 8.28 -18.17
N LYS A 263 -21.19 8.05 -17.27
CA LYS A 263 -21.40 8.89 -16.07
C LYS A 263 -21.28 8.08 -14.79
N VAL A 264 -20.63 8.67 -13.78
CA VAL A 264 -20.71 8.18 -12.40
C VAL A 264 -22.16 8.33 -11.93
N ILE A 265 -22.74 7.23 -11.47
CA ILE A 265 -24.10 7.17 -10.91
C ILE A 265 -24.11 7.04 -9.38
N GLU A 266 -22.98 6.63 -8.80
CA GLU A 266 -22.82 6.42 -7.37
C GLU A 266 -21.34 6.43 -6.97
N THR A 267 -21.05 6.87 -5.75
CA THR A 267 -19.73 6.76 -5.12
C THR A 267 -19.91 6.07 -3.76
N ILE A 268 -19.39 4.86 -3.63
CA ILE A 268 -19.49 4.01 -2.45
C ILE A 268 -18.34 4.35 -1.50
N SER A 269 -18.64 4.72 -0.24
CA SER A 269 -17.62 4.84 0.81
C SER A 269 -17.32 3.46 1.39
N THR A 270 -16.03 3.09 1.48
CA THR A 270 -15.63 1.74 1.92
C THR A 270 -15.08 1.72 3.34
N THR A 271 -15.09 2.85 4.04
CA THR A 271 -14.50 3.03 5.37
C THR A 271 -15.16 2.13 6.42
N LEU A 272 -14.37 1.68 7.41
CA LEU A 272 -14.89 0.93 8.57
C LEU A 272 -15.89 1.76 9.40
N TYR A 273 -15.57 3.04 9.58
CA TYR A 273 -16.41 3.99 10.31
C TYR A 273 -16.72 5.20 9.41
N ALA A 274 -17.80 5.92 9.70
CA ALA A 274 -18.08 7.18 9.02
C ALA A 274 -17.01 8.20 9.41
N THR A 275 -16.08 8.49 8.49
CA THR A 275 -14.97 9.41 8.71
C THR A 275 -14.58 10.11 7.42
N GLN A 276 -13.98 11.30 7.55
CA GLN A 276 -13.34 12.01 6.45
C GLN A 276 -11.84 11.69 6.34
N LEU A 277 -11.29 10.92 7.29
CA LEU A 277 -9.89 10.49 7.27
C LEU A 277 -9.65 9.55 6.10
N THR A 278 -8.54 9.77 5.38
CA THR A 278 -8.03 8.87 4.35
C THR A 278 -7.27 7.70 4.97
N GLY A 279 -6.98 6.65 4.19
CA GLY A 279 -6.17 5.51 4.64
C GLY A 279 -6.98 4.22 4.84
N SER A 280 -8.09 4.02 4.13
CA SER A 280 -8.62 2.68 3.86
C SER A 280 -7.92 2.04 2.66
N THR A 281 -7.43 2.86 1.72
CA THR A 281 -6.66 2.44 0.54
C THR A 281 -7.38 1.38 -0.28
N THR A 282 -8.47 1.80 -0.93
CA THR A 282 -9.30 0.96 -1.79
C THR A 282 -8.54 0.50 -3.04
N ASN A 283 -8.26 -0.80 -3.14
CA ASN A 283 -7.43 -1.39 -4.20
C ASN A 283 -8.22 -2.35 -5.11
N GLY A 284 -8.27 -3.63 -4.76
CA GLY A 284 -8.86 -4.69 -5.60
C GLY A 284 -10.38 -4.75 -5.53
N LEU A 285 -11.00 -5.15 -6.65
CA LEU A 285 -12.45 -5.29 -6.79
C LEU A 285 -12.81 -6.67 -7.38
N ALA A 286 -13.88 -7.28 -6.88
CA ALA A 286 -14.51 -8.43 -7.52
C ALA A 286 -16.02 -8.46 -7.29
N LEU A 287 -16.76 -8.90 -8.30
CA LEU A 287 -18.18 -9.21 -8.17
C LEU A 287 -18.34 -10.70 -7.83
N SER A 288 -19.34 -11.03 -7.02
CA SER A 288 -19.82 -12.40 -6.87
C SER A 288 -20.24 -12.99 -8.21
N SER A 289 -20.29 -14.31 -8.32
CA SER A 289 -20.65 -15.00 -9.56
C SER A 289 -22.02 -14.58 -10.13
N ASN A 290 -22.95 -14.13 -9.28
CA ASN A 290 -24.27 -13.61 -9.66
C ASN A 290 -24.34 -12.07 -9.82
N GLU A 291 -23.21 -11.38 -9.64
CA GLU A 291 -23.05 -9.92 -9.73
C GLU A 291 -23.91 -9.08 -8.78
N LYS A 292 -24.41 -9.69 -7.71
CA LYS A 292 -25.19 -8.99 -6.68
C LYS A 292 -24.35 -8.47 -5.53
N THR A 293 -23.14 -8.98 -5.35
CA THR A 293 -22.25 -8.59 -4.26
C THR A 293 -20.93 -8.09 -4.82
N LEU A 294 -20.49 -6.93 -4.35
CA LEU A 294 -19.18 -6.36 -4.64
C LEU A 294 -18.26 -6.55 -3.42
N TYR A 295 -17.11 -7.16 -3.65
CA TYR A 295 -16.02 -7.30 -2.69
C TYR A 295 -14.93 -6.28 -3.01
N ILE A 296 -14.54 -5.50 -2.00
CA ILE A 296 -13.63 -4.37 -2.16
C ILE A 296 -12.48 -4.51 -1.17
N ALA A 297 -11.24 -4.63 -1.64
CA ALA A 297 -10.08 -4.67 -0.77
C ALA A 297 -9.72 -3.28 -0.23
N ASN A 298 -9.77 -3.12 1.10
CA ASN A 298 -9.22 -1.98 1.81
C ASN A 298 -7.85 -2.39 2.37
N ALA A 299 -6.77 -1.91 1.73
CA ALA A 299 -5.42 -2.39 1.99
C ALA A 299 -4.97 -2.11 3.43
N ASP A 300 -5.05 -0.87 3.87
CA ASP A 300 -4.57 -0.47 5.22
C ASP A 300 -5.51 -0.96 6.33
N ASN A 301 -6.75 -1.33 5.98
CA ASN A 301 -7.69 -1.92 6.93
C ASN A 301 -7.59 -3.44 7.03
N ASN A 302 -6.80 -4.09 6.16
CA ASN A 302 -6.62 -5.55 6.14
C ASN A 302 -7.95 -6.32 6.06
N CYS A 303 -8.91 -5.80 5.28
CA CYS A 303 -10.23 -6.39 5.12
C CYS A 303 -10.79 -6.21 3.70
N LEU A 304 -11.80 -7.02 3.37
CA LEU A 304 -12.72 -6.72 2.29
C LEU A 304 -13.95 -6.00 2.83
N ALA A 305 -14.34 -4.88 2.24
CA ALA A 305 -15.68 -4.30 2.40
C ALA A 305 -16.65 -4.99 1.43
N VAL A 306 -17.84 -5.33 1.93
CA VAL A 306 -18.84 -6.11 1.19
C VAL A 306 -20.09 -5.28 0.98
N PHE A 307 -20.53 -5.16 -0.27
CA PHE A 307 -21.71 -4.39 -0.65
C PHE A 307 -22.68 -5.22 -1.48
N ASP A 308 -23.98 -5.07 -1.24
CA ASP A 308 -25.01 -5.43 -2.22
C ASP A 308 -25.01 -4.36 -3.30
N VAL A 309 -24.90 -4.78 -4.56
CA VAL A 309 -24.90 -3.92 -5.76
C VAL A 309 -25.94 -4.39 -6.78
N SER A 310 -26.95 -5.14 -6.31
CA SER A 310 -28.01 -5.70 -7.15
C SER A 310 -28.86 -4.63 -7.83
N GLN A 311 -28.93 -3.44 -7.23
CA GLN A 311 -29.60 -2.26 -7.77
C GLN A 311 -28.56 -1.16 -8.07
N PRO A 312 -28.27 -0.86 -9.35
CA PRO A 312 -27.33 0.19 -9.72
C PRO A 312 -27.71 1.54 -9.12
N GLY A 313 -26.76 2.19 -8.44
CA GLY A 313 -26.98 3.50 -7.81
C GLY A 313 -27.54 3.44 -6.38
N LEU A 314 -27.80 2.25 -5.85
CA LEU A 314 -28.35 2.02 -4.51
C LEU A 314 -27.58 0.91 -3.78
N SER A 315 -26.26 0.98 -3.81
CA SER A 315 -25.41 -0.03 -3.17
C SER A 315 -25.55 0.03 -1.64
N GLN A 316 -25.59 -1.14 -0.99
CA GLN A 316 -25.80 -1.24 0.46
C GLN A 316 -24.68 -2.00 1.13
N SER A 317 -24.04 -1.39 2.13
CA SER A 317 -23.02 -2.06 2.94
C SER A 317 -23.60 -3.27 3.66
N GLN A 318 -22.91 -4.41 3.55
CA GLN A 318 -23.29 -5.68 4.18
C GLN A 318 -22.36 -6.07 5.33
N GLY A 319 -21.14 -5.53 5.36
CA GLY A 319 -20.14 -5.82 6.40
C GLY A 319 -18.73 -5.97 5.84
N PHE A 320 -17.87 -6.65 6.60
CA PHE A 320 -16.45 -6.81 6.29
C PHE A 320 -15.96 -8.25 6.46
N ILE A 321 -14.93 -8.62 5.70
CA ILE A 321 -14.23 -9.92 5.79
C ILE A 321 -12.77 -9.66 6.14
N PRO A 322 -12.21 -10.22 7.23
CA PRO A 322 -10.79 -10.04 7.55
C PRO A 322 -9.91 -10.82 6.58
N VAL A 323 -8.82 -10.22 6.12
CA VAL A 323 -7.84 -10.84 5.20
C VAL A 323 -6.42 -10.62 5.71
N GLY A 324 -5.41 -11.02 4.94
CA GLY A 324 -4.01 -10.77 5.27
C GLY A 324 -3.63 -9.30 5.15
N TRP A 325 -2.36 -9.01 5.43
CA TRP A 325 -1.82 -7.64 5.43
C TRP A 325 -1.75 -7.07 4.02
N TYR A 326 -2.38 -5.90 3.84
CA TYR A 326 -2.34 -5.09 2.64
C TYR A 326 -2.91 -5.83 1.41
N PRO A 327 -4.23 -6.15 1.38
CA PRO A 327 -4.86 -6.79 0.22
C PRO A 327 -4.74 -5.92 -1.05
N THR A 328 -4.23 -6.53 -2.12
CA THR A 328 -3.87 -5.85 -3.38
C THR A 328 -4.84 -6.13 -4.52
N SER A 329 -5.34 -7.36 -4.64
CA SER A 329 -6.26 -7.78 -5.70
C SER A 329 -7.30 -8.76 -5.16
N VAL A 330 -8.48 -8.76 -5.76
CA VAL A 330 -9.60 -9.65 -5.43
C VAL A 330 -10.12 -10.28 -6.72
N LYS A 331 -10.43 -11.58 -6.69
CA LYS A 331 -11.13 -12.30 -7.76
C LYS A 331 -12.11 -13.30 -7.15
N VAL A 332 -13.12 -13.70 -7.91
CA VAL A 332 -14.10 -14.71 -7.50
C VAL A 332 -14.04 -15.89 -8.47
N SER A 333 -13.94 -17.10 -7.94
CA SER A 333 -13.99 -18.36 -8.68
C SER A 333 -15.08 -19.25 -8.08
N GLY A 334 -16.22 -19.36 -8.75
CA GLY A 334 -17.39 -20.06 -8.21
C GLY A 334 -17.90 -19.38 -6.94
N ASN A 335 -17.84 -20.10 -5.80
CA ASN A 335 -18.20 -19.57 -4.48
C ASN A 335 -16.98 -19.10 -3.67
N LYS A 336 -15.76 -19.20 -4.20
CA LYS A 336 -14.54 -18.78 -3.51
C LYS A 336 -14.17 -17.35 -3.86
N ILE A 337 -13.84 -16.59 -2.83
CA ILE A 337 -13.21 -15.27 -2.91
C ILE A 337 -11.71 -15.51 -2.74
N LEU A 338 -10.95 -15.03 -3.72
CA LEU A 338 -9.50 -15.11 -3.77
C LEU A 338 -8.95 -13.71 -3.52
N VAL A 339 -8.00 -13.56 -2.60
CA VAL A 339 -7.42 -12.26 -2.23
C VAL A 339 -5.91 -12.37 -2.16
N THR A 340 -5.18 -11.59 -2.95
CA THR A 340 -3.74 -11.46 -2.77
C THR A 340 -3.45 -10.43 -1.69
N ASN A 341 -2.63 -10.76 -0.71
CA ASN A 341 -2.18 -9.88 0.35
C ASN A 341 -0.70 -9.56 0.15
N GLY A 342 -0.38 -8.29 -0.09
CA GLY A 342 0.94 -7.83 -0.49
C GLY A 342 2.02 -8.10 0.57
N LYS A 343 1.69 -7.84 1.83
CA LYS A 343 2.60 -7.98 2.98
C LYS A 343 2.40 -9.32 3.72
N GLY A 344 1.37 -10.07 3.35
CA GLY A 344 1.15 -11.45 3.81
C GLY A 344 0.61 -11.54 5.23
N ASN A 345 1.07 -12.54 6.00
CA ASN A 345 0.58 -12.82 7.35
C ASN A 345 1.70 -12.78 8.41
N THR A 346 2.76 -12.00 8.17
CA THR A 346 3.94 -11.96 9.04
C THR A 346 4.33 -10.54 9.43
N SER A 347 4.71 -10.39 10.68
CA SER A 347 5.47 -9.25 11.20
C SER A 347 6.70 -9.84 11.91
N MET A 348 7.91 -9.40 11.57
CA MET A 348 9.13 -9.94 12.14
C MET A 348 10.25 -8.92 12.26
N ALA A 349 11.07 -9.07 13.29
CA ALA A 349 12.35 -8.40 13.40
C ALA A 349 13.36 -8.95 12.38
N ASN A 350 14.43 -8.19 12.14
CA ASN A 350 15.52 -8.54 11.23
C ASN A 350 16.87 -8.74 11.95
N PRO A 351 17.00 -9.70 12.89
CA PRO A 351 18.24 -9.91 13.65
C PRO A 351 19.45 -10.26 12.77
N LYS A 352 19.24 -10.78 11.57
CA LYS A 352 20.27 -11.06 10.56
C LYS A 352 20.27 -10.03 9.41
N GLY A 353 19.76 -8.82 9.65
CA GLY A 353 19.80 -7.71 8.71
C GLY A 353 21.20 -7.08 8.60
N PRO A 354 21.35 -5.99 7.83
CA PRO A 354 22.61 -5.23 7.76
C PRO A 354 23.11 -4.87 9.15
N GLN A 355 24.43 -5.04 9.37
CA GLN A 355 25.10 -4.81 10.66
C GLN A 355 26.07 -3.63 10.53
N PRO A 356 25.64 -2.38 10.76
CA PRO A 356 26.45 -1.20 10.43
C PRO A 356 27.65 -1.01 11.35
N ILE A 357 27.69 -1.71 12.48
CA ILE A 357 28.84 -1.77 13.38
C ILE A 357 29.88 -2.82 12.96
N SER A 358 29.58 -3.62 11.93
CA SER A 358 30.53 -4.55 11.33
C SER A 358 31.65 -3.78 10.64
N LYS A 359 32.87 -4.31 10.71
CA LYS A 359 34.02 -3.79 9.94
C LYS A 359 33.90 -4.03 8.43
N VAL A 360 33.04 -4.97 8.03
CA VAL A 360 32.76 -5.30 6.63
C VAL A 360 31.33 -4.89 6.34
N ASP A 361 31.16 -3.99 5.38
CA ASP A 361 29.86 -3.65 4.82
C ASP A 361 29.42 -4.78 3.87
N ASN A 362 28.24 -5.32 4.14
CA ASN A 362 27.58 -6.35 3.34
C ASN A 362 26.10 -5.99 3.08
N SER A 363 25.78 -4.69 3.17
CA SER A 363 24.41 -4.20 3.14
C SER A 363 23.80 -4.15 1.74
N ASP A 364 24.62 -4.21 0.67
CA ASP A 364 24.21 -4.20 -0.74
C ASP A 364 23.08 -3.16 -0.99
N TYR A 365 23.31 -1.92 -0.56
CA TYR A 365 22.33 -0.82 -0.50
C TYR A 365 21.34 -0.79 -1.68
N HIS A 366 20.05 -0.96 -1.38
CA HIS A 366 18.94 -0.93 -2.34
C HIS A 366 19.07 -1.91 -3.53
N MET A 367 19.80 -3.02 -3.38
CA MET A 367 19.80 -4.11 -4.35
C MET A 367 18.70 -5.13 -4.03
N GLY A 368 17.95 -5.58 -5.06
CA GLY A 368 17.05 -6.72 -4.91
C GLY A 368 17.81 -7.99 -4.50
N SER A 369 17.20 -8.86 -3.70
CA SER A 369 17.88 -9.94 -2.95
C SER A 369 18.45 -11.12 -3.78
N THR A 370 18.79 -10.94 -5.05
CA THR A 370 19.56 -11.95 -5.80
C THR A 370 21.06 -11.92 -5.45
N ALA A 371 21.53 -10.92 -4.69
CA ALA A 371 22.94 -10.77 -4.30
C ALA A 371 23.33 -11.49 -3.00
N ASN A 372 22.44 -11.57 -1.98
CA ASN A 372 22.76 -12.21 -0.70
C ASN A 372 21.50 -12.69 0.06
N SER A 373 21.09 -13.95 -0.15
CA SER A 373 19.89 -14.55 0.46
C SER A 373 19.95 -14.75 1.99
N ARG A 374 21.10 -14.47 2.62
CA ARG A 374 21.28 -14.60 4.08
C ARG A 374 20.93 -13.32 4.85
N LEU A 375 20.87 -12.17 4.17
CA LEU A 375 20.63 -10.87 4.77
C LEU A 375 19.12 -10.62 4.93
N GLN A 376 18.67 -10.38 6.16
CA GLN A 376 17.28 -10.04 6.46
C GLN A 376 17.01 -8.55 6.23
N TYR A 377 17.05 -8.10 4.98
CA TYR A 377 16.56 -6.75 4.69
C TYR A 377 15.03 -6.70 4.81
N ILE A 378 14.49 -5.65 5.45
CA ILE A 378 13.07 -5.58 5.86
C ILE A 378 12.11 -5.77 4.68
N ALA A 379 12.42 -5.18 3.53
CA ALA A 379 11.64 -5.30 2.31
C ALA A 379 11.50 -6.74 1.78
N GLY A 380 12.42 -7.63 2.15
CA GLY A 380 12.39 -9.04 1.75
C GLY A 380 11.67 -9.96 2.73
N LEU A 381 11.30 -9.49 3.92
CA LEU A 381 10.74 -10.30 5.00
C LEU A 381 9.23 -10.50 4.89
N PHE A 382 8.53 -9.57 4.26
CA PHE A 382 7.09 -9.64 4.06
C PHE A 382 6.79 -10.47 2.82
N LYS A 383 6.50 -11.76 3.00
CA LYS A 383 6.10 -12.64 1.90
C LYS A 383 4.58 -12.66 1.81
N GLY A 384 4.06 -12.26 0.64
CA GLY A 384 2.63 -12.15 0.43
C GLY A 384 1.91 -13.49 0.44
N THR A 385 0.58 -13.44 0.49
CA THR A 385 -0.25 -14.65 0.57
C THR A 385 -1.46 -14.57 -0.36
N LEU A 386 -2.00 -15.72 -0.77
CA LEU A 386 -3.30 -15.83 -1.40
C LEU A 386 -4.31 -16.32 -0.35
N SER A 387 -5.21 -15.47 0.13
CA SER A 387 -6.35 -15.93 0.94
C SER A 387 -7.40 -16.59 0.07
N LEU A 388 -7.86 -17.76 0.50
CA LEU A 388 -8.95 -18.52 -0.11
C LEU A 388 -10.10 -18.60 0.89
N ILE A 389 -11.19 -17.93 0.57
CA ILE A 389 -12.31 -17.69 1.48
C ILE A 389 -13.59 -18.14 0.79
N ASP A 390 -14.33 -19.07 1.38
CA ASP A 390 -15.67 -19.37 0.89
C ASP A 390 -16.59 -18.17 1.15
N ALA A 391 -17.38 -17.78 0.15
CA ALA A 391 -18.26 -16.62 0.27
C ALA A 391 -19.20 -16.79 1.47
N PRO A 392 -19.19 -15.86 2.44
CA PRO A 392 -19.94 -16.03 3.67
C PRO A 392 -21.44 -15.88 3.43
N ASN A 393 -22.23 -16.67 4.15
CA ASN A 393 -23.65 -16.34 4.33
C ASN A 393 -23.80 -15.11 5.26
N PRO A 394 -25.01 -14.51 5.37
CA PRO A 394 -25.20 -13.30 6.17
C PRO A 394 -24.78 -13.42 7.64
N GLU A 395 -24.98 -14.57 8.29
CA GLU A 395 -24.59 -14.76 9.69
C GLU A 395 -23.07 -14.87 9.84
N GLN A 396 -22.40 -15.57 8.92
CA GLN A 396 -20.94 -15.64 8.91
C GLN A 396 -20.30 -14.27 8.61
N LEU A 397 -20.94 -13.46 7.75
CA LEU A 397 -20.47 -12.10 7.46
C LEU A 397 -20.55 -11.20 8.70
N LYS A 398 -21.57 -11.34 9.57
CA LYS A 398 -21.62 -10.63 10.86
C LYS A 398 -20.46 -11.01 11.78
N VAL A 399 -20.12 -12.30 11.84
CA VAL A 399 -18.97 -12.79 12.63
C VAL A 399 -17.67 -12.18 12.11
N TYR A 400 -17.44 -12.24 10.80
CA TYR A 400 -16.27 -11.63 10.16
C TYR A 400 -16.21 -10.12 10.34
N THR A 401 -17.36 -9.44 10.27
CA THR A 401 -17.45 -8.00 10.50
C THR A 401 -17.00 -7.64 11.92
N LYS A 402 -17.50 -8.37 12.93
CA LYS A 402 -17.07 -8.19 14.32
C LYS A 402 -15.57 -8.43 14.48
N GLN A 403 -15.03 -9.44 13.79
CA GLN A 403 -13.60 -9.74 13.80
C GLN A 403 -12.76 -8.59 13.23
N VAL A 404 -13.18 -7.97 12.13
CA VAL A 404 -12.51 -6.79 11.56
C VAL A 404 -12.50 -5.63 12.56
N TYR A 405 -13.61 -5.37 13.26
CA TYR A 405 -13.66 -4.34 14.29
C TYR A 405 -12.77 -4.63 15.52
N ILE A 406 -12.54 -5.91 15.86
CA ILE A 406 -11.59 -6.30 16.91
C ILE A 406 -10.14 -6.11 16.47
N ASN A 407 -9.88 -6.22 15.17
CA ASN A 407 -8.55 -6.13 14.59
C ASN A 407 -8.05 -4.68 14.39
N THR A 408 -8.95 -3.71 14.37
CA THR A 408 -8.61 -2.29 14.20
C THR A 408 -8.31 -1.63 15.55
N PRO A 409 -7.18 -0.89 15.69
CA PRO A 409 -6.95 -0.02 16.83
C PRO A 409 -7.75 1.28 16.69
N PHE A 410 -8.23 1.61 15.49
CA PHE A 410 -9.04 2.79 15.23
C PHE A 410 -10.50 2.56 15.64
N THR A 411 -11.08 3.56 16.29
CA THR A 411 -12.50 3.62 16.66
C THR A 411 -13.05 5.01 16.35
N ASP A 412 -14.32 5.08 16.02
CA ASP A 412 -15.12 6.29 15.93
C ASP A 412 -15.10 7.12 17.23
N LYS A 413 -14.96 6.51 18.41
CA LYS A 413 -14.72 7.27 19.65
C LYS A 413 -13.44 8.10 19.60
N ARG A 414 -12.35 7.53 19.04
CA ARG A 414 -11.04 8.20 18.94
C ARG A 414 -11.05 9.41 18.00
N THR A 415 -12.02 9.54 17.10
CA THR A 415 -12.16 10.75 16.28
C THR A 415 -12.71 11.95 17.05
N VAL A 416 -13.35 11.70 18.19
CA VAL A 416 -13.92 12.74 19.06
C VAL A 416 -13.05 12.96 20.30
N ILE A 417 -12.59 11.86 20.91
CA ILE A 417 -11.82 11.88 22.16
C ILE A 417 -10.65 10.88 22.05
N ALA A 418 -9.43 11.40 22.03
CA ALA A 418 -8.21 10.62 22.09
C ALA A 418 -7.96 10.04 23.50
N ASP A 419 -7.28 8.90 23.54
CA ASP A 419 -6.78 8.31 24.79
C ASP A 419 -5.69 9.20 25.39
N GLY A 420 -5.52 9.16 26.70
CA GLY A 420 -4.53 9.98 27.40
C GLY A 420 -4.79 10.04 28.90
N GLU A 421 -3.80 10.55 29.62
CA GLU A 421 -3.86 10.70 31.07
C GLU A 421 -4.43 12.07 31.46
N ALA A 422 -4.94 12.18 32.69
CA ALA A 422 -5.36 13.46 33.24
C ALA A 422 -4.15 14.39 33.38
N GLY A 423 -4.29 15.66 32.98
CA GLY A 423 -3.20 16.63 33.00
C GLY A 423 -2.24 16.55 31.80
N ASN A 424 -2.51 15.70 30.80
CA ASN A 424 -1.73 15.66 29.58
C ASN A 424 -1.85 17.01 28.82
N PRO A 425 -0.72 17.65 28.42
CA PRO A 425 -0.75 18.92 27.70
C PRO A 425 -1.26 18.80 26.26
N ILE A 426 -1.42 17.59 25.72
CA ILE A 426 -2.00 17.38 24.40
C ILE A 426 -3.53 17.39 24.51
N PRO A 427 -4.24 18.28 23.77
CA PRO A 427 -5.70 18.28 23.72
C PRO A 427 -6.23 16.91 23.36
N ARG A 428 -7.21 16.43 24.13
CA ARG A 428 -7.77 15.09 23.93
C ARG A 428 -9.05 15.14 23.11
N LYS A 429 -9.74 16.27 23.09
CA LYS A 429 -10.93 16.47 22.27
C LYS A 429 -10.67 17.48 21.18
N GLN A 430 -11.29 17.26 20.03
CA GLN A 430 -11.23 18.21 18.93
C GLN A 430 -11.74 19.59 19.39
N GLY A 431 -10.96 20.64 19.10
CA GLY A 431 -11.28 22.02 19.47
C GLY A 431 -10.81 22.46 20.88
N GLU A 432 -10.29 21.55 21.70
CA GLU A 432 -9.64 21.93 22.96
C GLU A 432 -8.34 22.72 22.71
N LYS A 433 -8.06 23.69 23.59
CA LYS A 433 -6.84 24.51 23.51
C LYS A 433 -5.65 23.73 24.08
N SER A 434 -4.53 23.78 23.37
CA SER A 434 -3.26 23.27 23.88
C SER A 434 -2.51 24.34 24.68
N PRO A 435 -1.95 24.02 25.86
CA PRO A 435 -0.94 24.87 26.49
C PRO A 435 0.38 24.91 25.69
N ILE A 436 0.62 23.97 24.78
CA ILE A 436 1.83 23.90 23.95
C ILE A 436 1.87 25.11 23.02
N LYS A 437 2.99 25.83 23.04
CA LYS A 437 3.23 27.02 22.20
C LYS A 437 4.11 26.72 21.00
N HIS A 438 5.07 25.82 21.17
CA HIS A 438 6.06 25.44 20.16
C HIS A 438 6.18 23.93 20.09
N VAL A 439 6.32 23.41 18.88
CA VAL A 439 6.58 21.99 18.62
C VAL A 439 7.83 21.92 17.77
N PHE A 440 8.85 21.22 18.28
CA PHE A 440 10.04 20.86 17.51
C PHE A 440 9.86 19.42 17.05
N TYR A 441 9.65 19.23 15.75
CA TYR A 441 9.53 17.90 15.18
C TYR A 441 10.85 17.50 14.52
N ILE A 442 11.54 16.52 15.10
CA ILE A 442 12.83 16.04 14.64
C ILE A 442 12.63 14.65 14.05
N ILE A 443 12.97 14.51 12.77
CA ILE A 443 12.96 13.22 12.07
C ILE A 443 14.35 12.61 12.20
N LYS A 444 14.41 11.37 12.68
CA LYS A 444 15.61 10.55 12.64
C LYS A 444 15.28 9.26 11.91
N GLU A 445 16.04 9.00 10.86
CA GLU A 445 15.77 7.91 9.92
C GLU A 445 16.59 6.64 10.23
N ASN A 446 16.24 5.56 9.52
CA ASN A 446 17.02 4.36 9.24
C ASN A 446 17.25 3.32 10.35
N ARG A 447 16.65 3.45 11.55
CA ARG A 447 16.68 2.38 12.59
C ARG A 447 15.41 2.30 13.42
N THR A 448 15.02 1.08 13.79
CA THR A 448 13.86 0.81 14.66
C THR A 448 14.18 1.11 16.14
N TYR A 449 13.15 1.15 16.98
CA TYR A 449 13.28 1.34 18.43
C TYR A 449 14.26 0.32 19.05
N ASP A 450 14.03 -0.99 18.86
CA ASP A 450 14.85 -2.03 19.49
C ASP A 450 16.31 -2.01 19.05
N GLN A 451 16.58 -1.60 17.81
CA GLN A 451 17.94 -1.46 17.28
C GLN A 451 18.74 -0.36 17.98
N VAL A 452 18.09 0.61 18.62
CA VAL A 452 18.75 1.76 19.26
C VAL A 452 18.57 1.78 20.76
N LEU A 453 17.34 1.58 21.26
CA LEU A 453 16.97 1.74 22.67
C LEU A 453 16.52 0.43 23.33
N GLY A 454 16.65 -0.71 22.65
CA GLY A 454 16.24 -2.02 23.16
C GLY A 454 16.97 -2.47 24.43
N ASP A 455 18.14 -1.88 24.73
CA ASP A 455 18.95 -2.12 25.93
C ASP A 455 18.51 -1.27 27.15
N ILE A 456 17.56 -0.33 26.99
CA ILE A 456 17.04 0.47 28.11
C ILE A 456 15.99 -0.34 28.90
N LYS A 457 16.39 -0.88 30.05
CA LYS A 457 15.55 -1.73 30.93
C LYS A 457 14.19 -1.14 31.35
N LYS A 458 14.03 0.19 31.37
CA LYS A 458 12.77 0.84 31.74
C LYS A 458 11.71 0.72 30.65
N GLY A 459 12.12 0.57 29.39
CA GLY A 459 11.22 0.46 28.25
C GLY A 459 10.93 -0.97 27.87
N ASN A 460 9.92 -1.12 27.02
CA ASN A 460 9.53 -2.38 26.41
C ASN A 460 10.36 -2.68 25.15
N GLY A 461 11.64 -3.03 25.34
CA GLY A 461 12.58 -3.27 24.25
C GLY A 461 13.29 -4.62 24.31
N ASP A 462 13.63 -5.17 23.15
CA ASP A 462 14.40 -6.41 23.03
C ASP A 462 15.89 -6.10 22.88
N SER A 463 16.60 -6.20 24.00
CA SER A 463 18.04 -5.97 24.06
C SER A 463 18.86 -6.89 23.13
N THR A 464 18.32 -8.02 22.67
CA THR A 464 19.00 -8.92 21.73
C THR A 464 19.03 -8.38 20.29
N LEU A 465 18.17 -7.40 19.99
CA LEU A 465 18.11 -6.72 18.69
C LEU A 465 18.91 -5.41 18.65
N THR A 466 19.48 -4.98 19.79
CA THR A 466 20.17 -3.69 19.89
C THR A 466 21.50 -3.69 19.14
N LEU A 467 21.59 -2.79 18.16
CA LEU A 467 22.80 -2.57 17.35
C LEU A 467 23.58 -1.34 17.85
N PHE A 468 22.86 -0.31 18.29
CA PHE A 468 23.38 1.01 18.62
C PHE A 468 23.17 1.36 20.09
N GLY A 469 23.56 0.47 21.00
CA GLY A 469 23.40 0.69 22.45
C GLY A 469 24.17 1.91 22.96
N ARG A 470 24.08 2.18 24.27
CA ARG A 470 24.57 3.44 24.89
C ARG A 470 25.98 3.89 24.50
N LYS A 471 26.91 2.97 24.25
CA LYS A 471 28.28 3.30 23.83
C LYS A 471 28.35 3.96 22.44
N VAL A 472 27.40 3.67 21.57
CA VAL A 472 27.32 4.20 20.20
C VAL A 472 26.38 5.40 20.12
N THR A 473 25.29 5.41 20.90
CA THR A 473 24.30 6.51 20.91
C THR A 473 24.14 7.14 22.30
N PRO A 474 25.21 7.65 22.93
CA PRO A 474 25.18 8.12 24.31
C PRO A 474 24.19 9.27 24.53
N ASN A 475 24.10 10.20 23.58
CA ASN A 475 23.18 11.34 23.66
C ASN A 475 21.71 10.90 23.59
N GLN A 476 21.39 9.96 22.70
CA GLN A 476 20.02 9.45 22.57
C GLN A 476 19.59 8.69 23.83
N HIS A 477 20.50 7.91 24.41
CA HIS A 477 20.29 7.21 25.68
C HIS A 477 20.20 8.14 26.89
N ALA A 478 20.92 9.27 26.87
CA ALA A 478 20.80 10.31 27.88
C ALA A 478 19.42 10.98 27.78
N LEU A 479 19.01 11.42 26.57
CA LEU A 479 17.68 12.01 26.35
C LEU A 479 16.55 11.08 26.82
N ALA A 480 16.60 9.81 26.47
CA ALA A 480 15.61 8.82 26.89
C ALA A 480 15.61 8.56 28.41
N GLY A 481 16.77 8.71 29.07
CA GLY A 481 16.93 8.54 30.52
C GLY A 481 16.48 9.75 31.33
N ASP A 482 16.82 10.95 30.86
CA ASP A 482 16.60 12.21 31.56
C ASP A 482 15.19 12.78 31.32
N PHE A 483 14.59 12.47 30.17
CA PHE A 483 13.26 12.94 29.79
C PHE A 483 12.25 11.78 29.66
N VAL A 484 11.68 11.61 28.47
CA VAL A 484 10.67 10.59 28.17
C VAL A 484 11.27 9.49 27.32
N LEU A 485 11.08 8.25 27.74
CA LEU A 485 11.29 7.08 26.90
C LEU A 485 9.95 6.73 26.26
N LEU A 486 9.87 6.90 24.94
CA LEU A 486 8.71 6.49 24.16
C LEU A 486 9.00 5.09 23.60
N ASP A 487 8.29 4.09 24.12
CA ASP A 487 8.28 2.72 23.63
C ASP A 487 6.92 2.37 23.00
N ASN A 488 6.79 1.19 22.40
CA ASN A 488 5.57 0.74 21.70
C ASN A 488 5.10 1.76 20.63
N PHE A 489 6.06 2.41 19.95
CA PHE A 489 5.76 3.32 18.86
C PHE A 489 5.43 2.52 17.60
N TYR A 490 4.17 2.58 17.19
CA TYR A 490 3.68 1.86 16.02
C TYR A 490 3.74 2.76 14.78
N VAL A 491 4.37 2.25 13.71
CA VAL A 491 4.63 2.99 12.46
C VAL A 491 4.12 2.16 11.30
N ASP A 492 3.42 2.82 10.37
CA ASP A 492 2.96 2.22 9.12
C ASP A 492 3.95 2.56 8.00
N ALA A 493 5.19 2.09 8.16
CA ALA A 493 6.26 2.24 7.18
C ALA A 493 7.33 1.15 7.34
N GLU A 494 7.83 0.67 6.20
CA GLU A 494 8.92 -0.31 6.14
C GLU A 494 10.28 0.33 5.85
N VAL A 495 10.31 1.39 5.03
CA VAL A 495 11.54 2.04 4.56
C VAL A 495 11.38 3.56 4.58
N SER A 496 12.37 4.29 4.06
CA SER A 496 12.32 5.76 4.01
C SER A 496 11.19 6.28 3.13
N ALA A 497 10.93 5.63 1.99
CA ALA A 497 10.00 6.11 0.98
C ALA A 497 8.59 6.38 1.55
N ASP A 498 8.01 5.35 2.16
CA ASP A 498 6.76 5.37 2.90
C ASP A 498 6.93 6.03 4.28
N GLY A 499 8.07 5.88 4.95
CA GLY A 499 8.36 6.49 6.25
C GLY A 499 8.30 8.02 6.27
N HIS A 500 8.86 8.69 5.25
CA HIS A 500 8.78 10.15 5.11
C HIS A 500 7.35 10.61 4.82
N ASN A 501 6.62 9.89 3.95
CA ASN A 501 5.22 10.21 3.67
C ASN A 501 4.34 10.03 4.91
N TRP A 502 4.49 8.91 5.62
CA TRP A 502 3.78 8.63 6.84
C TRP A 502 4.11 9.64 7.95
N SER A 503 5.39 9.97 8.15
CA SER A 503 5.79 10.94 9.17
C SER A 503 5.19 12.32 8.90
N MET A 504 5.12 12.73 7.63
CA MET A 504 4.65 14.05 7.24
C MET A 504 3.14 14.13 7.01
N ALA A 505 2.41 13.02 6.86
CA ALA A 505 0.98 13.04 6.55
C ALA A 505 0.12 12.01 7.30
N ALA A 506 0.72 11.17 8.14
CA ALA A 506 0.12 9.99 8.75
C ALA A 506 -0.45 8.98 7.73
N TYR A 507 0.00 9.05 6.47
CA TYR A 507 -0.47 8.19 5.39
C TYR A 507 0.57 8.09 4.26
N ALA A 508 0.92 6.86 3.87
CA ALA A 508 1.63 6.57 2.64
C ALA A 508 0.61 6.11 1.58
N THR A 509 0.53 6.83 0.46
CA THR A 509 -0.46 6.51 -0.57
C THR A 509 -0.17 5.16 -1.25
N ASP A 510 -1.20 4.58 -1.88
CA ASP A 510 -1.02 3.33 -2.65
C ASP A 510 0.04 3.46 -3.75
N VAL A 511 0.29 4.66 -4.26
CA VAL A 511 1.37 4.95 -5.20
C VAL A 511 2.73 4.71 -4.56
N VAL A 512 2.94 5.23 -3.35
CA VAL A 512 4.20 5.05 -2.62
C VAL A 512 4.41 3.57 -2.34
N GLU A 513 3.45 2.94 -1.66
CA GLU A 513 3.46 1.54 -1.26
C GLU A 513 3.75 0.58 -2.41
N LYS A 514 3.14 0.82 -3.58
CA LYS A 514 3.33 -0.06 -4.73
C LYS A 514 4.69 0.18 -5.39
N THR A 515 5.19 1.43 -5.45
CA THR A 515 6.31 1.82 -6.33
C THR A 515 7.69 1.86 -5.68
N TRP A 516 7.78 2.11 -4.38
CA TRP A 516 9.07 2.07 -3.68
C TRP A 516 9.82 0.74 -3.85
N PRO A 517 9.18 -0.46 -3.86
CA PRO A 517 9.88 -1.74 -3.97
C PRO A 517 10.65 -1.90 -5.27
N THR A 518 10.12 -1.35 -6.38
CA THR A 518 10.82 -1.38 -7.68
C THR A 518 12.07 -0.52 -7.63
N SER A 519 12.01 0.67 -7.03
CA SER A 519 13.18 1.52 -6.96
C SER A 519 14.21 1.06 -5.94
N TYR A 520 13.77 0.65 -4.75
CA TYR A 520 14.65 0.13 -3.69
C TYR A 520 15.17 -1.27 -4.02
N GLY A 521 14.70 -1.90 -5.10
CA GLY A 521 15.25 -3.13 -5.66
C GLY A 521 16.18 -2.91 -6.85
N ALA A 522 16.57 -1.65 -7.13
CA ALA A 522 17.34 -1.25 -8.30
C ALA A 522 16.72 -1.68 -9.65
N ARG A 523 15.38 -1.82 -9.70
CA ARG A 523 14.67 -2.23 -10.91
C ARG A 523 14.23 -1.05 -11.78
N GLY A 524 14.32 0.18 -11.29
CA GLY A 524 14.02 1.41 -12.02
C GLY A 524 12.86 2.19 -11.40
N GLY A 525 12.38 3.20 -12.13
CA GLY A 525 11.48 4.21 -11.60
C GLY A 525 12.24 5.43 -11.06
N SER A 526 11.52 6.53 -10.87
CA SER A 526 12.08 7.75 -10.26
C SER A 526 11.60 7.88 -8.83
N THR A 527 12.54 7.98 -7.89
CA THR A 527 12.31 8.21 -6.47
C THR A 527 12.25 9.70 -6.20
N ASN A 528 11.18 10.15 -5.57
CA ASN A 528 11.03 11.52 -5.10
C ASN A 528 9.86 11.57 -4.09
N PHE A 529 9.93 10.70 -3.10
CA PHE A 529 8.86 10.47 -2.12
C PHE A 529 8.73 11.63 -1.12
N GLU A 530 9.76 12.47 -0.99
CA GLU A 530 9.78 13.69 -0.16
C GLU A 530 9.17 14.89 -0.91
N GLY A 531 7.98 14.70 -1.47
CA GLY A 531 7.24 15.75 -2.14
C GLY A 531 7.65 16.01 -3.60
N GLY A 532 8.55 15.23 -4.19
CA GLY A 532 9.02 15.48 -5.55
C GLY A 532 8.12 14.93 -6.68
N ARG A 533 7.05 14.18 -6.36
CA ARG A 533 6.02 13.74 -7.34
C ARG A 533 4.60 13.99 -6.81
N PRO A 534 3.79 14.86 -7.43
CA PRO A 534 2.43 15.16 -6.94
C PRO A 534 1.49 13.96 -6.82
N VAL A 535 1.67 12.92 -7.64
CA VAL A 535 0.86 11.68 -7.57
C VAL A 535 1.13 10.88 -6.28
N THR A 536 2.19 11.16 -5.52
CA THR A 536 2.41 10.48 -4.23
C THR A 536 1.70 11.19 -3.08
N TYR A 537 1.12 12.38 -3.31
CA TYR A 537 0.62 13.23 -2.24
C TYR A 537 -0.68 12.65 -1.65
N PRO A 538 -0.76 12.50 -0.33
CA PRO A 538 -2.02 12.23 0.36
C PRO A 538 -3.06 13.30 0.03
N LYS A 539 -4.34 12.91 -0.10
CA LYS A 539 -5.44 13.84 -0.37
C LYS A 539 -5.50 15.01 0.63
N GLY A 540 -5.23 14.73 1.90
CA GLY A 540 -5.22 15.74 2.97
C GLY A 540 -3.98 16.65 2.97
N GLY A 541 -2.99 16.36 2.13
CA GLY A 541 -1.67 16.99 2.15
C GLY A 541 -0.81 16.51 3.33
N PHE A 542 0.32 17.18 3.48
CA PHE A 542 1.30 16.98 4.53
C PHE A 542 1.05 17.96 5.70
N ILE A 543 1.78 17.79 6.81
CA ILE A 543 1.64 18.55 8.06
C ILE A 543 1.68 20.06 7.82
N TRP A 544 2.50 20.53 6.88
CA TRP A 544 2.59 21.94 6.50
C TRP A 544 1.29 22.46 5.86
N ASP A 545 0.61 21.65 5.05
CA ASP A 545 -0.71 22.02 4.50
C ASP A 545 -1.75 22.17 5.62
N TYR A 546 -1.68 21.33 6.66
CA TYR A 546 -2.52 21.48 7.85
C TYR A 546 -2.18 22.75 8.64
N CYS A 547 -0.89 23.07 8.82
CA CYS A 547 -0.47 24.31 9.47
C CYS A 547 -0.99 25.56 8.73
N GLN A 548 -0.88 25.59 7.40
CA GLN A 548 -1.42 26.69 6.58
C GLN A 548 -2.94 26.85 6.78
N ARG A 549 -3.70 25.74 6.68
CA ARG A 549 -5.15 25.77 6.89
C ARG A 549 -5.56 26.23 8.28
N ALA A 550 -4.74 25.93 9.29
CA ALA A 550 -4.97 26.33 10.67
C ALA A 550 -4.46 27.75 11.01
N GLY A 551 -3.77 28.42 10.09
CA GLY A 551 -3.11 29.71 10.36
C GLY A 551 -1.96 29.60 11.38
N ILE A 552 -1.34 28.42 11.50
CA ILE A 552 -0.21 28.16 12.40
C ILE A 552 1.07 28.47 11.64
N SER A 553 1.96 29.26 12.24
CA SER A 553 3.29 29.52 11.69
C SER A 553 4.17 28.27 11.79
N TYR A 554 4.94 27.98 10.74
CA TYR A 554 5.87 26.86 10.70
C TYR A 554 7.09 27.19 9.85
N ARG A 555 8.15 26.39 10.05
CA ARG A 555 9.42 26.49 9.34
C ARG A 555 10.06 25.11 9.20
N SER A 556 10.68 24.83 8.06
CA SER A 556 11.36 23.55 7.78
C SER A 556 12.86 23.76 7.62
N TYR A 557 13.62 22.76 8.10
CA TYR A 557 15.08 22.73 8.18
C TYR A 557 15.62 21.51 7.42
N GLY A 558 15.29 21.42 6.13
CA GLY A 558 15.82 20.39 5.21
C GLY A 558 14.89 19.21 4.91
N GLU A 559 13.74 19.09 5.56
CA GLU A 559 12.73 18.08 5.20
C GLU A 559 11.92 18.57 3.99
N PHE A 560 11.77 17.71 2.97
CA PHE A 560 11.07 18.00 1.70
C PHE A 560 11.62 19.24 0.95
N GLY A 561 12.93 19.49 1.08
CA GLY A 561 13.60 20.58 0.40
C GLY A 561 15.07 20.71 0.79
N SER A 562 15.72 21.75 0.31
CA SER A 562 17.11 22.05 0.66
C SER A 562 17.37 23.54 0.48
N TYR A 563 17.98 24.16 1.51
CA TYR A 563 18.11 25.61 1.60
C TYR A 563 16.75 26.28 1.39
N ALA A 564 16.69 27.41 0.68
CA ALA A 564 15.43 28.09 0.37
C ALA A 564 14.50 27.34 -0.63
N LYS A 565 14.91 26.18 -1.16
CA LYS A 565 14.14 25.44 -2.17
C LYS A 565 13.22 24.41 -1.50
N ALA A 566 11.95 24.46 -1.87
CA ALA A 566 10.90 23.55 -1.40
C ALA A 566 10.45 22.60 -2.51
N ASN A 567 10.23 21.33 -2.18
CA ASN A 567 9.67 20.35 -3.11
C ASN A 567 8.15 20.49 -3.26
N ILE A 568 7.47 21.03 -2.24
CA ILE A 568 6.02 21.21 -2.21
C ILE A 568 5.63 22.67 -2.03
N LYS A 569 4.41 23.04 -2.48
CA LYS A 569 3.91 24.41 -2.42
C LYS A 569 3.80 24.96 -1.01
N SER A 570 3.33 24.15 -0.05
CA SER A 570 3.18 24.59 1.34
C SER A 570 4.50 24.89 2.03
N LEU A 571 5.64 24.47 1.49
CA LEU A 571 6.95 24.82 2.04
C LEU A 571 7.60 26.05 1.39
N GLN A 572 7.04 26.59 0.30
CA GLN A 572 7.61 27.75 -0.38
C GLN A 572 7.62 28.98 0.55
N GLY A 573 8.79 29.56 0.78
CA GLY A 573 8.96 30.69 1.72
C GLY A 573 9.03 30.29 3.20
N HIS A 574 8.84 29.01 3.53
CA HIS A 574 8.91 28.47 4.90
C HIS A 574 10.17 27.62 5.15
N MET A 575 11.05 27.50 4.16
CA MET A 575 12.34 26.83 4.32
C MET A 575 13.38 27.77 4.93
N CYS A 576 14.21 27.26 5.83
CA CYS A 576 15.40 27.97 6.30
C CYS A 576 16.41 28.11 5.15
N PRO A 577 16.80 29.34 4.74
CA PRO A 577 17.73 29.54 3.61
C PRO A 577 19.12 28.96 3.83
N ALA A 578 19.54 28.78 5.08
CA ALA A 578 20.86 28.26 5.46
C ALA A 578 20.85 26.75 5.74
N SER A 579 19.68 26.11 5.84
CA SER A 579 19.57 24.72 6.24
C SER A 579 19.59 23.79 5.03
N PRO A 580 20.61 22.94 4.86
CA PRO A 580 20.66 21.97 3.77
C PRO A 580 19.70 20.81 4.01
N GLY A 581 19.22 20.21 2.93
CA GLY A 581 18.52 18.92 2.96
C GLY A 581 19.46 17.74 3.29
N PHE A 582 18.99 16.53 3.02
CA PHE A 582 19.80 15.32 3.17
C PHE A 582 21.04 15.37 2.27
N ASP A 583 22.21 15.29 2.90
CA ASP A 583 23.53 15.23 2.26
C ASP A 583 24.53 14.70 3.30
N MET A 584 25.16 13.57 2.99
CA MET A 584 26.10 12.90 3.90
C MET A 584 27.48 13.58 3.97
N ASP A 585 27.79 14.45 3.00
CA ASP A 585 29.03 15.25 3.03
C ASP A 585 28.89 16.47 3.95
N ILE A 586 27.66 16.81 4.36
CA ILE A 586 27.35 17.90 5.28
C ILE A 586 27.19 17.35 6.70
N LYS A 587 28.02 17.86 7.61
CA LYS A 587 27.95 17.52 9.05
C LYS A 587 26.64 18.01 9.66
N ASP A 588 26.09 17.23 10.60
CA ASP A 588 24.89 17.62 11.35
C ASP A 588 25.05 18.94 12.11
N GLN A 589 26.26 19.29 12.56
CA GLN A 589 26.52 20.58 13.20
C GLN A 589 26.14 21.76 12.30
N VAL A 590 26.33 21.67 10.98
CA VAL A 590 25.94 22.73 10.04
C VAL A 590 24.42 22.93 10.06
N ARG A 591 23.64 21.85 10.14
CA ARG A 591 22.18 21.91 10.23
C ARG A 591 21.73 22.52 11.56
N VAL A 592 22.42 22.18 12.66
CA VAL A 592 22.18 22.74 13.99
C VAL A 592 22.51 24.24 14.02
N ASP A 593 23.66 24.66 13.49
CA ASP A 593 24.08 26.06 13.45
C ASP A 593 23.08 26.90 12.65
N ALA A 594 22.62 26.38 11.50
CA ALA A 594 21.58 27.02 10.71
C ALA A 594 20.27 27.16 11.50
N TRP A 595 19.82 26.10 12.17
CA TRP A 595 18.62 26.14 13.02
C TRP A 595 18.76 27.13 14.18
N GLN A 596 19.89 27.14 14.89
CA GLN A 596 20.13 28.05 16.02
C GLN A 596 20.15 29.51 15.59
N HIS A 597 20.87 29.84 14.51
CA HIS A 597 20.89 31.19 13.96
C HIS A 597 19.48 31.65 13.61
N ASP A 598 18.73 30.82 12.90
CA ASP A 598 17.39 31.13 12.45
C ASP A 598 16.38 31.28 13.61
N LEU A 599 16.51 30.44 14.64
CA LEU A 599 15.72 30.53 15.86
C LEU A 599 15.95 31.85 16.62
N ILE A 600 17.19 32.34 16.68
CA ILE A 600 17.52 33.59 17.38
C ILE A 600 17.04 34.83 16.63
N HIS A 601 16.95 34.77 15.30
CA HIS A 601 16.71 35.95 14.46
C HIS A 601 15.28 36.06 13.90
N TYR A 602 14.49 34.99 13.89
CA TYR A 602 13.17 34.96 13.26
C TYR A 602 12.02 34.50 14.17
N TRP A 603 12.33 34.04 15.39
CA TRP A 603 11.36 33.63 16.42
C TRP A 603 11.68 34.32 17.73
#